data_AF-A0A401PXV0-F1
#
_entry.id   AF-A0A401PXV0-F1
#
_cell.length_a   1.000
_cell.length_b   1.000
_cell.length_c   1.000
_cell.angle_alpha   90.00
_cell.angle_beta   90.00
_cell.angle_gamma   90.00
#
_symmetry.space_group_name_H-M   'P 1'
#
loop_
_entity.id
_entity.type
_entity.pdbx_description
1 polymer ?
#
loop_
_entity_poly.entity_id
_entity_poly.type
_entity_poly.pdbx_seq_one_letter_code
_entity_poly.pdbx_strand_id
1 'polypeptide(L)'
;PIHQEWLIWAYPDHIMGQCSLFSHTAFIVNFLFPSPNPSTSRFIIYKLPKHVNKTGLGYKYMDASTNGWRAGKHSINDTTCAVGATLQQYYKKAKYQNDDVAYVLYNDQTPADSESYGGHTKGVVLLDQKQGFWLVHSTPHFPAKAGQLYTWPHSGERNGQSLLCVTYLYSQFKDIGTQLLYNNPHVYAHSLPHPFDLDLVNMTRAAAGKRVQGPPWKNEVTLTSAAGKHFTSFAKYRKFGDDLYAGWVAEAFQSDLFVQTWPNSVHTLRSNCSMTYAVYNVRNITFGAKIRFDTHMDHSKWCVTIPGAGAKWTCIGDINRDEAQEHRGGGTVCTDDPVVWDSFSSLVASCEFCACSCSEKERSPV
;
A
#
# COMPACT_ATOMS: atom_id res chain seq x y z
N PRO A 1 -32.27 -81.45 -19.18
CA PRO A 1 -31.93 -82.18 -17.94
C PRO A 1 -30.76 -83.14 -18.21
N ILE A 2 -29.81 -83.34 -17.26
CA ILE A 2 -28.46 -83.96 -17.42
C ILE A 2 -27.39 -82.88 -17.75
N HIS A 3 -26.20 -82.68 -17.15
CA HIS A 3 -25.29 -83.28 -16.12
C HIS A 3 -24.49 -82.08 -15.51
N GLN A 4 -24.21 -81.97 -14.18
CA GLN A 4 -22.96 -82.38 -13.48
C GLN A 4 -21.65 -81.81 -14.10
N GLU A 5 -20.62 -81.27 -13.42
CA GLU A 5 -20.23 -81.15 -12.00
C GLU A 5 -18.81 -80.46 -11.90
N TRP A 6 -18.45 -79.88 -10.73
CA TRP A 6 -17.08 -79.67 -10.15
C TRP A 6 -16.03 -78.73 -10.84
N LEU A 7 -15.07 -78.01 -10.23
CA LEU A 7 -14.53 -77.75 -8.87
C LEU A 7 -13.57 -76.51 -8.93
N ILE A 8 -13.56 -75.68 -7.87
CA ILE A 8 -12.41 -74.96 -7.21
C ILE A 8 -11.63 -73.91 -8.06
N TRP A 9 -11.40 -72.66 -7.61
CA TRP A 9 -10.33 -72.20 -6.68
C TRP A 9 -10.68 -70.86 -6.00
N ALA A 10 -10.23 -70.73 -4.75
CA ALA A 10 -10.32 -69.56 -3.88
C ALA A 10 -9.11 -68.60 -4.05
N TYR A 11 -9.32 -67.29 -3.81
CA TYR A 11 -8.51 -66.30 -3.05
C TYR A 11 -8.77 -64.84 -3.52
N PRO A 12 -8.46 -63.79 -2.72
CA PRO A 12 -9.46 -62.85 -2.23
C PRO A 12 -9.19 -61.38 -2.63
N ASP A 13 -10.10 -60.52 -2.17
CA ASP A 13 -10.02 -59.06 -2.16
C ASP A 13 -8.66 -58.50 -1.72
N HIS A 14 -8.09 -57.59 -2.53
CA HIS A 14 -7.34 -56.42 -2.06
C HIS A 14 -7.15 -55.43 -3.22
N ILE A 15 -8.13 -54.54 -3.41
CA ILE A 15 -7.91 -53.31 -4.17
C ILE A 15 -7.20 -52.34 -3.22
N MET A 16 -5.88 -52.20 -3.40
CA MET A 16 -5.11 -51.14 -2.77
C MET A 16 -5.61 -49.79 -3.26
N GLY A 17 -6.41 -49.13 -2.43
CA GLY A 17 -6.65 -47.69 -2.53
C GLY A 17 -5.33 -46.97 -2.27
N GLN A 18 -4.75 -46.38 -3.31
CA GLN A 18 -3.76 -45.32 -3.14
C GLN A 18 -4.47 -44.12 -2.51
N CYS A 19 -4.41 -44.03 -1.18
CA CYS A 19 -4.52 -42.74 -0.51
C CYS A 19 -3.35 -41.89 -0.98
N SER A 20 -3.60 -41.01 -1.96
CA SER A 20 -2.73 -39.87 -2.18
C SER A 20 -2.84 -39.00 -0.94
N LEU A 21 -1.83 -39.12 -0.06
CA LEU A 21 -1.54 -38.09 0.92
C LEU A 21 -1.29 -36.80 0.14
N PHE A 22 -2.31 -35.95 0.05
CA PHE A 22 -2.11 -34.54 -0.25
C PHE A 22 -1.24 -34.01 0.89
N SER A 23 0.06 -33.95 0.65
CA SER A 23 0.96 -33.15 1.46
C SER A 23 0.44 -31.72 1.42
N HIS A 24 -0.26 -31.31 2.49
CA HIS A 24 -0.50 -29.91 2.79
C HIS A 24 0.87 -29.27 3.07
N THR A 25 1.62 -28.95 2.02
CA THR A 25 2.65 -27.92 2.14
C THR A 25 1.91 -26.66 2.56
N ALA A 26 2.08 -26.29 3.84
CA ALA A 26 1.57 -25.05 4.39
C ALA A 26 2.14 -23.88 3.56
N PHE A 27 1.33 -23.36 2.64
CA PHE A 27 1.67 -22.18 1.87
C PHE A 27 1.59 -20.98 2.80
N ILE A 28 2.74 -20.41 3.13
CA ILE A 28 2.86 -19.21 3.96
C ILE A 28 2.51 -17.99 3.11
N VAL A 29 1.56 -17.17 3.56
CA VAL A 29 1.19 -15.91 2.90
C VAL A 29 2.30 -14.88 3.11
N ASN A 30 2.92 -14.45 2.01
CA ASN A 30 3.98 -13.43 2.00
C ASN A 30 3.86 -12.56 0.76
N PHE A 31 4.53 -11.42 0.67
CA PHE A 31 4.73 -10.89 -0.68
C PHE A 31 5.69 -11.81 -1.46
N LEU A 32 5.50 -11.89 -2.78
CA LEU A 32 6.31 -12.74 -3.65
C LEU A 32 7.17 -11.89 -4.58
N PHE A 33 8.44 -12.27 -4.69
CA PHE A 33 9.40 -11.70 -5.63
C PHE A 33 9.82 -12.77 -6.66
N PRO A 34 10.11 -12.40 -7.92
CA PRO A 34 10.72 -13.31 -8.89
C PRO A 34 12.21 -13.63 -8.59
N SER A 35 12.67 -13.52 -7.34
CA SER A 35 13.94 -14.05 -6.85
C SER A 35 13.82 -14.31 -5.34
N PRO A 36 14.13 -15.51 -4.82
CA PRO A 36 13.94 -15.82 -3.41
C PRO A 36 15.08 -15.18 -2.60
N ASN A 37 14.93 -13.93 -2.17
CA ASN A 37 15.70 -13.44 -1.04
C ASN A 37 14.81 -13.47 0.21
N PRO A 38 14.95 -14.47 1.09
CA PRO A 38 14.18 -14.58 2.33
C PRO A 38 14.45 -13.43 3.32
N SER A 39 15.40 -12.52 3.04
CA SER A 39 15.68 -11.33 3.85
C SER A 39 14.84 -10.11 3.48
N THR A 40 14.05 -10.13 2.40
CA THR A 40 13.20 -8.98 2.03
C THR A 40 11.85 -9.13 2.75
N SER A 41 11.48 -8.13 3.58
CA SER A 41 10.13 -8.03 4.17
C SER A 41 9.29 -6.91 3.55
N ARG A 42 9.80 -6.24 2.51
CA ARG A 42 9.09 -5.16 1.81
C ARG A 42 9.49 -5.06 0.36
N PHE A 43 8.60 -4.49 -0.45
CA PHE A 43 8.97 -3.86 -1.71
C PHE A 43 8.24 -2.53 -1.90
N ILE A 44 8.84 -1.66 -2.71
CA ILE A 44 8.30 -0.36 -3.11
C ILE A 44 8.26 -0.31 -4.64
N ILE A 45 7.13 0.15 -5.17
CA ILE A 45 6.95 0.38 -6.60
C ILE A 45 6.65 1.85 -6.83
N TYR A 46 7.30 2.42 -7.84
CA TYR A 46 6.91 3.67 -8.45
C TYR A 46 6.57 3.43 -9.92
N LYS A 47 5.29 3.30 -10.22
CA LYS A 47 4.79 3.13 -11.59
C LYS A 47 4.87 4.48 -12.31
N LEU A 48 5.46 4.50 -13.51
CA LEU A 48 5.82 5.75 -14.21
C LEU A 48 4.67 6.24 -15.10
N PRO A 49 4.39 7.56 -15.17
CA PRO A 49 3.32 8.06 -16.01
C PRO A 49 3.53 7.75 -17.49
N LYS A 50 2.43 7.62 -18.23
CA LYS A 50 2.44 7.30 -19.68
C LYS A 50 3.26 8.30 -20.49
N HIS A 51 3.35 9.54 -20.02
CA HIS A 51 4.16 10.61 -20.60
C HIS A 51 5.65 10.25 -20.72
N VAL A 52 6.23 9.58 -19.72
CA VAL A 52 7.66 9.21 -19.70
C VAL A 52 7.90 7.72 -19.93
N ASN A 53 6.84 6.92 -19.92
CA ASN A 53 6.85 5.52 -20.27
C ASN A 53 5.72 5.24 -21.27
N LYS A 54 6.03 5.07 -22.55
CA LYS A 54 5.03 5.02 -23.65
C LYS A 54 3.84 4.08 -23.39
N THR A 55 4.08 2.96 -22.71
CA THR A 55 3.02 1.99 -22.37
C THR A 55 2.18 2.38 -21.16
N GLY A 56 2.71 3.21 -20.26
CA GLY A 56 2.11 3.45 -18.95
C GLY A 56 2.19 2.23 -18.02
N LEU A 57 2.99 1.22 -18.35
CA LEU A 57 3.08 -0.02 -17.57
C LEU A 57 4.47 -0.27 -17.00
N GLY A 58 5.46 0.55 -17.36
CA GLY A 58 6.79 0.50 -16.75
C GLY A 58 6.81 1.13 -15.36
N TYR A 59 7.69 0.62 -14.50
CA TYR A 59 7.84 1.09 -13.12
C TYR A 59 9.30 1.02 -12.65
N LYS A 60 9.56 1.73 -11.56
CA LYS A 60 10.76 1.59 -10.73
C LYS A 60 10.45 0.71 -9.53
N TYR A 61 11.41 -0.10 -9.15
CA TYR A 61 11.31 -1.13 -8.13
C TYR A 61 12.40 -0.91 -7.07
N MET A 62 12.06 -1.17 -5.82
CA MET A 62 13.02 -1.21 -4.73
C MET A 62 12.62 -2.24 -3.67
N ASP A 63 13.60 -2.97 -3.14
CA ASP A 63 13.48 -3.78 -1.93
C ASP A 63 14.77 -3.66 -1.10
N ALA A 64 14.92 -4.48 -0.06
CA ALA A 64 16.13 -4.46 0.77
C ALA A 64 17.40 -4.92 0.02
N SER A 65 17.27 -5.61 -1.11
CA SER A 65 18.39 -6.13 -1.91
C SER A 65 18.83 -5.19 -3.05
N THR A 66 17.96 -4.27 -3.49
CA THR A 66 18.26 -3.46 -4.68
C THR A 66 19.27 -2.34 -4.42
N ASN A 67 19.39 -1.88 -3.18
CA ASN A 67 20.12 -0.69 -2.75
C ASN A 67 19.69 0.57 -3.53
N GLY A 68 18.38 0.83 -3.58
CA GLY A 68 17.78 1.96 -4.29
C GLY A 68 16.97 1.56 -5.53
N TRP A 69 16.60 2.55 -6.36
CA TRP A 69 15.71 2.35 -7.50
C TRP A 69 16.34 1.51 -8.62
N ARG A 70 15.62 0.47 -9.04
CA ARG A 70 15.91 -0.30 -10.26
C ARG A 70 14.73 -0.24 -11.22
N ALA A 71 14.98 -0.49 -12.50
CA ALA A 71 13.88 -0.68 -13.44
C ALA A 71 13.16 -2.00 -13.14
N GLY A 72 11.83 -2.00 -13.18
CA GLY A 72 11.04 -3.22 -13.16
C GLY A 72 11.41 -4.10 -14.36
N LYS A 73 11.64 -5.40 -14.12
CA LYS A 73 12.00 -6.36 -15.18
C LYS A 73 10.83 -6.66 -16.11
N HIS A 74 9.62 -6.69 -15.57
CA HIS A 74 8.37 -7.00 -16.26
C HIS A 74 7.45 -5.78 -16.25
N SER A 75 6.43 -5.79 -17.11
CA SER A 75 5.31 -4.84 -17.03
C SER A 75 4.60 -4.95 -15.68
N ILE A 76 4.06 -3.85 -15.15
CA ILE A 76 3.24 -3.91 -13.92
C ILE A 76 1.96 -4.73 -14.11
N ASN A 77 1.49 -4.88 -15.36
CA ASN A 77 0.34 -5.74 -15.70
C ASN A 77 0.70 -7.23 -15.76
N ASP A 78 1.97 -7.59 -15.62
CA ASP A 78 2.43 -8.97 -15.68
C ASP A 78 2.23 -9.68 -14.33
N THR A 79 1.66 -10.89 -14.35
CA THR A 79 1.48 -11.72 -13.16
C THR A 79 2.80 -12.18 -12.51
N THR A 80 3.92 -12.05 -13.22
CA THR A 80 5.27 -12.37 -12.74
C THR A 80 6.00 -11.16 -12.13
N CYS A 81 5.46 -9.95 -12.27
CA CYS A 81 6.00 -8.78 -11.57
C CYS A 81 5.75 -8.89 -10.06
N ALA A 82 6.46 -8.12 -9.23
CA ALA A 82 6.32 -8.21 -7.77
C ALA A 82 4.88 -8.01 -7.27
N VAL A 83 4.14 -7.06 -7.86
CA VAL A 83 2.73 -6.80 -7.50
C VAL A 83 1.83 -7.95 -7.94
N GLY A 84 1.96 -8.36 -9.21
CA GLY A 84 1.19 -9.47 -9.78
C GLY A 84 1.42 -10.78 -9.04
N ALA A 85 2.68 -11.16 -8.80
CA ALA A 85 3.04 -12.37 -8.09
C ALA A 85 2.50 -12.36 -6.65
N THR A 86 2.58 -11.20 -5.97
CA THR A 86 2.02 -11.03 -4.63
C THR A 86 0.52 -11.21 -4.61
N LEU A 87 -0.23 -10.49 -5.48
CA LEU A 87 -1.69 -10.58 -5.53
C LEU A 87 -2.22 -11.90 -6.11
N GLN A 88 -1.41 -12.65 -6.85
CA GLN A 88 -1.79 -14.00 -7.29
C GLN A 88 -2.07 -14.95 -6.11
N GLN A 89 -1.48 -14.71 -4.93
CA GLN A 89 -1.85 -15.47 -3.73
C GLN A 89 -3.28 -15.20 -3.31
N TYR A 90 -3.71 -13.94 -3.35
CA TYR A 90 -5.10 -13.56 -3.10
C TYR A 90 -6.04 -14.25 -4.10
N TYR A 91 -5.79 -14.10 -5.41
CA TYR A 91 -6.67 -14.67 -6.44
C TYR A 91 -6.79 -16.20 -6.36
N LYS A 92 -5.70 -16.89 -6.02
CA LYS A 92 -5.71 -18.35 -5.83
C LYS A 92 -6.46 -18.77 -4.58
N LYS A 93 -6.25 -18.09 -3.44
CA LYS A 93 -6.83 -18.50 -2.15
C LYS A 93 -8.30 -18.10 -2.01
N ALA A 94 -8.66 -16.90 -2.44
CA ALA A 94 -10.03 -16.39 -2.34
C ALA A 94 -11.03 -17.15 -3.24
N LYS A 95 -10.55 -17.84 -4.29
CA LYS A 95 -11.40 -18.68 -5.16
C LYS A 95 -12.08 -19.83 -4.41
N TYR A 96 -11.45 -20.36 -3.35
CA TYR A 96 -11.90 -21.58 -2.68
C TYR A 96 -12.62 -21.33 -1.35
N GLN A 97 -12.85 -20.06 -0.97
CA GLN A 97 -13.43 -19.69 0.35
C GLN A 97 -12.75 -20.45 1.49
N ASN A 98 -11.43 -20.41 1.53
CA ASN A 98 -10.65 -21.15 2.51
C ASN A 98 -10.60 -20.38 3.85
N ASP A 99 -11.01 -21.04 4.94
CA ASP A 99 -10.97 -20.54 6.30
C ASP A 99 -9.54 -20.33 6.87
N ASP A 100 -8.50 -20.78 6.14
CA ASP A 100 -7.09 -20.61 6.51
C ASP A 100 -6.54 -19.20 6.26
N VAL A 101 -7.26 -18.36 5.51
CA VAL A 101 -6.80 -17.01 5.17
C VAL A 101 -7.88 -15.95 5.40
N ALA A 102 -7.44 -14.76 5.75
CA ALA A 102 -8.26 -13.56 5.77
C ALA A 102 -7.78 -12.54 4.74
N TYR A 103 -8.70 -11.74 4.22
CA TYR A 103 -8.35 -10.61 3.35
C TYR A 103 -9.32 -9.43 3.52
N VAL A 104 -8.80 -8.24 3.25
CA VAL A 104 -9.57 -6.99 3.13
C VAL A 104 -9.01 -6.20 1.95
N LEU A 105 -9.85 -5.97 0.94
CA LEU A 105 -9.55 -5.12 -0.20
C LEU A 105 -10.37 -3.83 -0.08
N TYR A 106 -9.68 -2.69 -0.15
CA TYR A 106 -10.31 -1.40 0.02
C TYR A 106 -9.79 -0.37 -0.96
N ASN A 107 -10.70 0.48 -1.44
CA ASN A 107 -10.40 1.55 -2.40
C ASN A 107 -11.60 2.51 -2.41
N ASP A 108 -11.38 3.81 -2.28
CA ASP A 108 -12.45 4.81 -2.40
C ASP A 108 -12.96 4.99 -3.83
N GLN A 109 -12.26 4.42 -4.82
CA GLN A 109 -12.70 4.29 -6.21
C GLN A 109 -12.52 2.83 -6.63
N THR A 110 -13.55 2.00 -6.43
CA THR A 110 -13.43 0.54 -6.54
C THR A 110 -13.28 0.08 -8.00
N PRO A 111 -12.83 -1.17 -8.25
CA PRO A 111 -12.78 -1.74 -9.60
C PRO A 111 -14.15 -1.88 -10.28
N ALA A 112 -15.27 -1.74 -9.55
CA ALA A 112 -16.63 -1.79 -10.09
C ALA A 112 -17.19 -0.38 -10.37
N ASP A 113 -16.31 0.60 -10.55
CA ASP A 113 -16.63 2.01 -10.82
C ASP A 113 -17.53 2.68 -9.76
N SER A 114 -17.44 2.22 -8.50
CA SER A 114 -18.11 2.88 -7.37
C SER A 114 -17.16 3.82 -6.64
N GLU A 115 -17.63 5.05 -6.38
CA GLU A 115 -16.91 6.04 -5.57
C GLU A 115 -17.50 6.15 -4.16
N SER A 116 -16.66 6.45 -3.17
CA SER A 116 -17.06 6.55 -1.77
C SER A 116 -16.56 7.82 -1.09
N TYR A 117 -17.44 8.45 -0.33
CA TYR A 117 -17.12 9.55 0.59
C TYR A 117 -16.52 9.09 1.93
N GLY A 118 -16.11 7.81 2.03
CA GLY A 118 -15.28 7.30 3.12
C GLY A 118 -13.86 7.89 3.10
N GLY A 119 -12.93 7.22 3.77
CA GLY A 119 -11.53 7.62 3.72
C GLY A 119 -10.97 7.60 2.30
N HIS A 120 -10.08 8.55 2.00
CA HIS A 120 -9.26 8.53 0.79
C HIS A 120 -8.13 7.53 1.01
N THR A 121 -8.46 6.25 0.91
CA THR A 121 -7.50 5.19 1.21
C THR A 121 -7.70 3.96 0.34
N LYS A 122 -6.59 3.34 -0.05
CA LYS A 122 -6.57 2.20 -0.97
C LYS A 122 -5.50 1.18 -0.57
N GLY A 123 -5.85 -0.10 -0.63
CA GLY A 123 -4.91 -1.15 -0.27
C GLY A 123 -5.50 -2.54 -0.19
N VAL A 124 -4.62 -3.47 0.17
CA VAL A 124 -4.90 -4.90 0.27
C VAL A 124 -4.26 -5.43 1.53
N VAL A 125 -5.05 -6.12 2.35
CA VAL A 125 -4.57 -6.98 3.42
C VAL A 125 -4.86 -8.43 3.01
N LEU A 126 -3.86 -9.29 3.11
CA LEU A 126 -4.00 -10.75 2.98
C LEU A 126 -3.08 -11.40 4.02
N LEU A 127 -3.63 -12.34 4.78
CA LEU A 127 -2.89 -13.04 5.84
C LEU A 127 -3.40 -14.45 6.06
N ASP A 128 -2.52 -15.29 6.61
CA ASP A 128 -2.85 -16.57 7.24
C ASP A 128 -2.67 -16.44 8.78
N GLN A 129 -2.75 -17.55 9.50
CA GLN A 129 -2.61 -17.56 10.97
C GLN A 129 -1.18 -17.26 11.49
N LYS A 130 -0.19 -17.12 10.62
CA LYS A 130 1.23 -16.86 10.98
C LYS A 130 1.66 -15.46 10.57
N GLN A 131 1.32 -15.04 9.37
CA GLN A 131 1.79 -13.80 8.77
C GLN A 131 0.95 -13.39 7.57
N GLY A 132 1.27 -12.24 7.00
CA GLY A 132 0.61 -11.74 5.80
C GLY A 132 1.31 -10.51 5.26
N PHE A 133 0.69 -9.86 4.29
CA PHE A 133 1.14 -8.56 3.81
C PHE A 133 0.05 -7.50 3.90
N TRP A 134 0.50 -6.26 4.06
CA TRP A 134 -0.29 -5.06 3.85
C TRP A 134 0.31 -4.27 2.68
N LEU A 135 -0.50 -4.08 1.63
CA LEU A 135 -0.18 -3.31 0.45
C LEU A 135 -0.94 -1.98 0.51
N VAL A 136 -0.22 -0.88 0.67
CA VAL A 136 -0.76 0.49 0.55
C VAL A 136 -0.44 1.00 -0.86
N HIS A 137 -1.42 1.62 -1.53
CA HIS A 137 -1.22 2.14 -2.88
C HIS A 137 -2.08 3.34 -3.22
N SER A 138 -1.73 4.05 -4.28
CA SER A 138 -2.48 5.21 -4.77
C SER A 138 -3.39 4.92 -5.97
N THR A 139 -3.39 3.70 -6.51
CA THR A 139 -4.09 3.32 -7.76
C THR A 139 -5.62 3.18 -7.62
N PRO A 140 -6.44 4.02 -8.27
CA PRO A 140 -7.90 3.81 -8.37
C PRO A 140 -8.26 2.53 -9.15
N HIS A 141 -9.43 1.97 -8.88
CA HIS A 141 -9.99 0.81 -9.57
C HIS A 141 -9.12 -0.47 -9.47
N PHE A 142 -8.31 -0.59 -8.42
CA PHE A 142 -7.37 -1.70 -8.20
C PHE A 142 -7.38 -2.18 -6.74
N PRO A 143 -7.13 -3.47 -6.49
CA PRO A 143 -7.11 -4.58 -7.47
C PRO A 143 -8.50 -5.19 -7.74
N ALA A 144 -8.63 -5.94 -8.84
CA ALA A 144 -9.83 -6.71 -9.14
C ALA A 144 -10.21 -7.70 -8.02
N LYS A 145 -11.50 -8.00 -7.86
CA LYS A 145 -12.00 -8.95 -6.85
C LYS A 145 -11.71 -10.41 -7.23
N ALA A 146 -11.81 -11.32 -6.25
CA ALA A 146 -11.70 -12.75 -6.47
C ALA A 146 -12.67 -13.24 -7.56
N GLY A 147 -12.24 -14.25 -8.32
CA GLY A 147 -12.95 -14.72 -9.52
C GLY A 147 -12.58 -13.97 -10.81
N GLN A 148 -11.87 -12.85 -10.71
CA GLN A 148 -11.26 -12.14 -11.84
C GLN A 148 -9.76 -12.43 -11.91
N LEU A 149 -9.14 -12.17 -13.06
CA LEU A 149 -7.70 -12.27 -13.25
C LEU A 149 -7.01 -10.99 -12.76
N TYR A 150 -5.74 -11.11 -12.35
CA TYR A 150 -4.89 -9.96 -12.11
C TYR A 150 -4.78 -9.11 -13.38
N THR A 151 -5.14 -7.85 -13.27
CA THR A 151 -4.92 -6.83 -14.29
C THR A 151 -4.57 -5.51 -13.61
N TRP A 152 -3.66 -4.77 -14.24
CA TRP A 152 -3.46 -3.37 -13.93
C TRP A 152 -4.60 -2.56 -14.57
N PRO A 153 -5.26 -1.66 -13.82
CA PRO A 153 -6.41 -0.94 -14.37
C PRO A 153 -5.94 0.07 -15.42
N HIS A 154 -6.74 0.23 -16.47
CA HIS A 154 -6.47 1.21 -17.53
C HIS A 154 -6.36 2.65 -16.98
N SER A 155 -7.18 2.99 -15.98
CA SER A 155 -7.10 4.27 -15.24
C SER A 155 -5.74 4.48 -14.56
N GLY A 156 -5.08 3.39 -14.18
CA GLY A 156 -3.76 3.38 -13.58
C GLY A 156 -2.62 3.55 -14.59
N GLU A 157 -2.86 3.59 -15.91
CA GLU A 157 -1.81 3.74 -16.93
C GLU A 157 -1.33 5.19 -17.09
N ARG A 158 -2.24 6.16 -16.98
CA ARG A 158 -1.97 7.56 -17.33
C ARG A 158 -0.95 8.21 -16.40
N ASN A 159 -1.19 8.12 -15.09
CA ASN A 159 -0.44 8.85 -14.08
C ASN A 159 0.57 7.95 -13.37
N GLY A 160 1.58 8.57 -12.76
CA GLY A 160 2.47 7.89 -11.82
C GLY A 160 1.70 7.36 -10.60
N GLN A 161 2.15 6.26 -10.00
CA GLN A 161 1.49 5.64 -8.84
C GLN A 161 2.55 5.07 -7.90
N SER A 162 2.33 5.16 -6.58
CA SER A 162 3.18 4.54 -5.56
C SER A 162 2.49 3.33 -4.95
N LEU A 163 3.29 2.31 -4.62
CA LEU A 163 2.87 1.14 -3.85
C LEU A 163 3.95 0.79 -2.83
N LEU A 164 3.53 0.51 -1.61
CA LEU A 164 4.37 -0.07 -0.55
C LEU A 164 3.72 -1.37 -0.09
N CYS A 165 4.44 -2.48 -0.20
CA CYS A 165 4.01 -3.77 0.32
C CYS A 165 4.97 -4.19 1.42
N VAL A 166 4.45 -4.55 2.59
CA VAL A 166 5.25 -5.02 3.72
C VAL A 166 4.64 -6.31 4.26
N THR A 167 5.47 -7.34 4.44
CA THR A 167 5.10 -8.54 5.19
C THR A 167 5.22 -8.27 6.68
N TYR A 168 4.18 -8.63 7.42
CA TYR A 168 4.12 -8.57 8.88
C TYR A 168 3.79 -9.94 9.47
N LEU A 169 4.23 -10.19 10.70
CA LEU A 169 3.72 -11.30 11.50
C LEU A 169 2.26 -11.05 11.90
N TYR A 170 1.52 -12.14 12.15
CA TYR A 170 0.08 -12.10 12.46
C TYR A 170 -0.28 -11.08 13.55
N SER A 171 0.53 -10.98 14.60
CA SER A 171 0.30 -10.09 15.74
C SER A 171 0.16 -8.61 15.35
N GLN A 172 0.83 -8.17 14.28
CA GLN A 172 0.79 -6.78 13.81
C GLN A 172 -0.55 -6.42 13.16
N PHE A 173 -1.35 -7.41 12.73
CA PHE A 173 -2.61 -7.15 12.05
C PHE A 173 -3.72 -6.62 12.98
N LYS A 174 -3.54 -6.70 14.31
CA LYS A 174 -4.39 -6.00 15.29
C LYS A 174 -4.25 -4.49 15.17
N ASP A 175 -3.01 -4.01 15.10
CA ASP A 175 -2.71 -2.59 14.94
C ASP A 175 -3.05 -2.11 13.53
N ILE A 176 -2.77 -2.90 12.49
CA ILE A 176 -3.21 -2.60 11.11
C ILE A 176 -4.74 -2.52 11.04
N GLY A 177 -5.47 -3.43 11.68
CA GLY A 177 -6.93 -3.37 11.76
C GLY A 177 -7.43 -2.09 12.45
N THR A 178 -6.70 -1.62 13.47
CA THR A 178 -6.98 -0.34 14.14
C THR A 178 -6.73 0.83 13.20
N GLN A 179 -5.61 0.86 12.48
CA GLN A 179 -5.30 1.89 11.47
C GLN A 179 -6.39 1.95 10.39
N LEU A 180 -6.87 0.79 9.89
CA LEU A 180 -8.00 0.74 8.95
C LEU A 180 -9.28 1.30 9.57
N LEU A 181 -9.60 1.00 10.83
CA LEU A 181 -10.78 1.57 11.49
C LEU A 181 -10.73 3.10 11.56
N TYR A 182 -9.54 3.68 11.80
CA TYR A 182 -9.31 5.13 11.77
C TYR A 182 -9.43 5.70 10.36
N ASN A 183 -8.84 5.05 9.36
CA ASN A 183 -8.94 5.53 7.97
C ASN A 183 -10.39 5.47 7.45
N ASN A 184 -11.25 4.63 8.03
CA ASN A 184 -12.62 4.37 7.59
C ASN A 184 -12.71 4.10 6.06
N PRO A 185 -12.01 3.06 5.57
CA PRO A 185 -11.91 2.73 4.16
C PRO A 185 -13.26 2.31 3.58
N HIS A 186 -13.37 2.44 2.26
CA HIS A 186 -14.42 1.76 1.50
C HIS A 186 -13.96 0.35 1.12
N VAL A 187 -14.42 -0.64 1.88
CA VAL A 187 -14.11 -2.06 1.67
C VAL A 187 -15.08 -2.65 0.64
N TYR A 188 -14.55 -3.17 -0.47
CA TYR A 188 -15.37 -3.72 -1.56
C TYR A 188 -15.27 -5.25 -1.70
N ALA A 189 -14.30 -5.88 -1.03
CA ALA A 189 -14.24 -7.33 -0.87
C ALA A 189 -13.49 -7.66 0.43
N HIS A 190 -14.03 -8.57 1.23
CA HIS A 190 -13.35 -9.09 2.41
C HIS A 190 -13.75 -10.53 2.69
N SER A 191 -12.92 -11.25 3.43
CA SER A 191 -13.23 -12.50 4.09
C SER A 191 -12.45 -12.53 5.40
N LEU A 192 -13.16 -12.66 6.52
CA LEU A 192 -12.60 -12.79 7.85
C LEU A 192 -13.29 -13.99 8.52
N PRO A 193 -12.84 -15.22 8.26
CA PRO A 193 -13.37 -16.42 8.90
C PRO A 193 -13.24 -16.37 10.42
N HIS A 194 -13.99 -17.23 11.12
CA HIS A 194 -14.14 -17.16 12.58
C HIS A 194 -12.83 -17.08 13.40
N PRO A 195 -11.75 -17.82 13.07
CA PRO A 195 -10.48 -17.66 13.79
C PRO A 195 -9.88 -16.25 13.68
N PHE A 196 -10.14 -15.55 12.58
CA PHE A 196 -9.65 -14.20 12.32
C PHE A 196 -10.59 -13.12 12.87
N ASP A 197 -11.92 -13.28 12.73
CA ASP A 197 -12.86 -12.23 13.13
C ASP A 197 -12.92 -12.01 14.65
N LEU A 198 -12.69 -13.07 15.43
CA LEU A 198 -12.60 -13.04 16.88
C LEU A 198 -11.38 -12.27 17.37
N ASP A 199 -10.22 -12.44 16.73
CA ASP A 199 -8.96 -11.83 17.18
C ASP A 199 -8.70 -10.46 16.55
N LEU A 200 -9.11 -10.26 15.29
CA LEU A 200 -8.92 -9.03 14.52
C LEU A 200 -10.14 -8.12 14.59
N VAL A 201 -10.65 -7.88 15.80
CA VAL A 201 -11.91 -7.16 16.06
C VAL A 201 -12.00 -5.83 15.31
N ASN A 202 -10.96 -5.00 15.34
CA ASN A 202 -10.98 -3.71 14.66
C ASN A 202 -10.93 -3.83 13.14
N MET A 203 -10.29 -4.87 12.60
CA MET A 203 -10.31 -5.16 11.17
C MET A 203 -11.71 -5.59 10.73
N THR A 204 -12.38 -6.46 11.48
CA THR A 204 -13.78 -6.85 11.25
C THR A 204 -14.72 -5.65 11.28
N ARG A 205 -14.53 -4.76 12.26
CA ARG A 205 -15.29 -3.50 12.35
C ARG A 205 -15.04 -2.60 11.14
N ALA A 206 -13.80 -2.43 10.71
CA ALA A 206 -13.45 -1.64 9.53
C ALA A 206 -14.06 -2.24 8.25
N ALA A 207 -13.98 -3.57 8.08
CA ALA A 207 -14.58 -4.30 6.97
C ALA A 207 -16.11 -4.15 6.90
N ALA A 208 -16.76 -4.08 8.06
CA ALA A 208 -18.20 -3.81 8.19
C ALA A 208 -18.57 -2.31 8.08
N GLY A 209 -17.62 -1.44 7.72
CA GLY A 209 -17.85 0.00 7.56
C GLY A 209 -18.10 0.76 8.87
N LYS A 210 -17.77 0.16 10.03
CA LYS A 210 -17.87 0.84 11.33
C LYS A 210 -16.82 1.95 11.43
N ARG A 211 -17.07 2.87 12.36
CA ARG A 211 -16.30 4.10 12.54
C ARG A 211 -15.79 4.20 13.98
N VAL A 212 -14.67 4.89 14.16
CA VAL A 212 -14.25 5.37 15.49
C VAL A 212 -15.34 6.28 16.06
N GLN A 213 -15.65 6.12 17.34
CA GLN A 213 -16.81 6.78 17.98
C GLN A 213 -16.44 8.06 18.71
N GLY A 214 -15.21 8.17 19.19
CA GLY A 214 -14.73 9.30 20.00
C GLY A 214 -13.27 9.65 19.69
N PRO A 215 -12.81 10.81 20.18
CA PRO A 215 -11.42 11.22 20.08
C PRO A 215 -10.48 10.27 20.88
N PRO A 216 -9.17 10.25 20.57
CA PRO A 216 -8.49 11.06 19.55
C PRO A 216 -8.90 10.65 18.12
N TRP A 217 -8.98 11.62 17.19
CA TRP A 217 -9.34 11.38 15.78
C TRP A 217 -8.16 10.99 14.90
N LYS A 218 -7.04 10.62 15.53
CA LYS A 218 -5.81 10.17 14.89
C LYS A 218 -5.18 9.05 15.71
N ASN A 219 -4.39 8.19 15.07
CA ASN A 219 -3.73 7.06 15.69
C ASN A 219 -2.38 6.78 15.02
N GLU A 220 -1.33 6.68 15.82
CA GLU A 220 0.03 6.36 15.39
C GLU A 220 0.47 5.05 16.02
N VAL A 221 1.03 4.17 15.20
CA VAL A 221 1.59 2.89 15.65
C VAL A 221 2.90 2.59 14.95
N THR A 222 3.85 2.00 15.68
CA THR A 222 5.05 1.41 15.09
C THR A 222 4.81 -0.07 14.84
N LEU A 223 4.83 -0.45 13.57
CA LEU A 223 4.73 -1.83 13.10
C LEU A 223 6.13 -2.41 12.88
N THR A 224 6.28 -3.70 13.13
CA THR A 224 7.53 -4.44 12.89
C THR A 224 7.31 -5.50 11.83
N SER A 225 8.02 -5.37 10.70
CA SER A 225 7.94 -6.34 9.61
C SER A 225 8.45 -7.72 10.03
N ALA A 226 8.14 -8.75 9.24
CA ALA A 226 8.65 -10.10 9.49
C ALA A 226 10.19 -10.22 9.45
N ALA A 227 10.90 -9.24 8.86
CA ALA A 227 12.37 -9.16 8.90
C ALA A 227 12.89 -8.20 9.99
N GLY A 228 12.04 -7.78 10.94
CA GLY A 228 12.45 -6.94 12.08
C GLY A 228 12.71 -5.47 11.73
N LYS A 229 12.18 -4.97 10.60
CA LYS A 229 12.28 -3.54 10.25
C LYS A 229 11.05 -2.78 10.75
N HIS A 230 11.27 -1.60 11.30
CA HIS A 230 10.21 -0.76 11.85
C HIS A 230 9.58 0.11 10.76
N PHE A 231 8.26 0.28 10.87
CA PHE A 231 7.46 1.17 10.05
C PHE A 231 6.49 1.93 10.93
N THR A 232 6.41 3.25 10.80
CA THR A 232 5.44 4.07 11.55
C THR A 232 4.23 4.33 10.68
N SER A 233 3.04 3.92 11.13
CA SER A 233 1.78 4.18 10.44
C SER A 233 1.04 5.32 11.11
N PHE A 234 0.72 6.35 10.33
CA PHE A 234 -0.12 7.48 10.74
C PHE A 234 -1.50 7.33 10.10
N ALA A 235 -2.54 7.20 10.92
CA ALA A 235 -3.93 7.14 10.47
C ALA A 235 -4.73 8.29 11.06
N LYS A 236 -5.47 9.01 10.21
CA LYS A 236 -6.42 10.03 10.62
C LYS A 236 -7.85 9.60 10.26
N TYR A 237 -8.79 9.96 11.12
CA TYR A 237 -10.22 9.89 10.83
C TYR A 237 -10.72 11.22 10.27
N ARG A 238 -11.88 11.22 9.62
CA ARG A 238 -12.49 12.43 9.00
C ARG A 238 -12.71 13.62 9.95
N LYS A 239 -12.71 13.38 11.26
CA LYS A 239 -12.84 14.44 12.29
C LYS A 239 -11.49 14.99 12.78
N PHE A 240 -10.37 14.54 12.22
CA PHE A 240 -9.06 15.12 12.49
C PHE A 240 -9.01 16.60 12.13
N GLY A 241 -9.56 16.96 10.94
CA GLY A 241 -9.86 18.35 10.60
C GLY A 241 -8.66 19.20 10.19
N ASP A 242 -7.58 18.57 9.73
CA ASP A 242 -6.36 19.25 9.27
C ASP A 242 -5.64 18.40 8.19
N ASP A 243 -4.65 18.99 7.51
CA ASP A 243 -3.71 18.31 6.61
C ASP A 243 -2.92 17.25 7.38
N LEU A 244 -2.84 16.03 6.84
CA LEU A 244 -2.07 14.95 7.48
C LEU A 244 -0.60 15.38 7.67
N TYR A 245 -0.02 16.03 6.66
CA TYR A 245 1.42 16.28 6.62
C TYR A 245 1.79 17.52 7.44
N ALA A 246 1.17 18.66 7.18
CA ALA A 246 1.45 19.90 7.92
C ALA A 246 0.90 19.89 9.35
N GLY A 247 -0.29 19.31 9.57
CA GLY A 247 -0.94 19.28 10.88
C GLY A 247 -0.44 18.18 11.81
N TRP A 248 0.39 17.24 11.34
CA TRP A 248 0.84 16.13 12.17
C TRP A 248 2.21 15.53 11.80
N VAL A 249 2.41 15.04 10.57
CA VAL A 249 3.61 14.23 10.25
C VAL A 249 4.90 15.05 10.36
N ALA A 250 4.90 16.32 9.95
CA ALA A 250 6.08 17.18 10.04
C ALA A 250 6.53 17.40 11.50
N GLU A 251 5.57 17.65 12.39
CA GLU A 251 5.82 17.79 13.84
C GLU A 251 6.30 16.48 14.45
N ALA A 252 5.68 15.35 14.08
CA ALA A 252 6.09 14.03 14.59
C ALA A 252 7.54 13.67 14.23
N PHE A 253 8.03 14.15 13.08
CA PHE A 253 9.42 13.96 12.66
C PHE A 253 10.36 15.08 13.07
N GLN A 254 9.83 16.17 13.63
CA GLN A 254 10.60 17.37 13.96
C GLN A 254 11.44 17.86 12.78
N SER A 255 10.86 17.85 11.57
CA SER A 255 11.56 18.20 10.34
C SER A 255 10.59 18.71 9.28
N ASP A 256 11.07 19.64 8.49
CA ASP A 256 10.39 20.03 7.25
C ASP A 256 10.25 18.83 6.31
N LEU A 257 9.22 18.86 5.47
CA LEU A 257 8.89 17.79 4.54
C LEU A 257 8.82 18.27 3.09
N PHE A 258 9.33 17.46 2.16
CA PHE A 258 8.87 17.46 0.78
C PHE A 258 7.71 16.47 0.64
N VAL A 259 6.57 16.91 0.10
CA VAL A 259 5.39 16.07 -0.07
C VAL A 259 4.96 16.03 -1.54
N GLN A 260 4.91 14.83 -2.08
CA GLN A 260 4.23 14.54 -3.33
C GLN A 260 2.75 14.27 -3.08
N THR A 261 1.90 15.02 -3.77
CA THR A 261 0.44 14.94 -3.74
C THR A 261 -0.13 15.18 -5.13
N TRP A 262 -1.39 14.85 -5.36
CA TRP A 262 -2.07 15.15 -6.62
C TRP A 262 -2.41 16.65 -6.72
N PRO A 263 -1.81 17.41 -7.65
CA PRO A 263 -2.05 18.84 -7.75
C PRO A 263 -3.31 19.17 -8.57
N ASN A 264 -3.96 18.18 -9.20
CA ASN A 264 -5.19 18.41 -9.97
C ASN A 264 -6.48 18.22 -9.13
N SER A 265 -6.37 18.06 -7.81
CA SER A 265 -7.56 18.15 -6.94
C SER A 265 -8.14 19.56 -6.99
N VAL A 266 -9.43 19.69 -6.68
CA VAL A 266 -10.03 21.00 -6.44
C VAL A 266 -9.59 21.48 -5.06
N HIS A 267 -9.29 22.78 -4.91
CA HIS A 267 -8.84 23.37 -3.64
C HIS A 267 -7.60 22.67 -3.04
N THR A 268 -6.57 22.47 -3.86
CA THR A 268 -5.29 21.93 -3.40
C THR A 268 -4.62 22.87 -2.41
N LEU A 269 -4.09 22.29 -1.34
CA LEU A 269 -3.35 23.04 -0.32
C LEU A 269 -1.98 23.43 -0.88
N ARG A 270 -1.59 24.69 -0.71
CA ARG A 270 -0.25 25.17 -1.05
C ARG A 270 0.78 24.67 -0.04
N SER A 271 2.06 24.82 -0.37
CA SER A 271 3.13 24.69 0.62
C SER A 271 2.86 25.53 1.87
N ASN A 272 3.09 24.96 3.04
CA ASN A 272 2.81 25.58 4.32
C ASN A 272 4.13 25.84 5.06
N CYS A 273 4.43 27.10 5.33
CA CYS A 273 5.61 27.53 6.11
C CYS A 273 5.22 28.36 7.33
N SER A 274 3.95 28.33 7.75
CA SER A 274 3.48 29.05 8.94
C SER A 274 3.59 28.22 10.21
N MET A 275 3.79 26.91 10.09
CA MET A 275 4.00 25.97 11.20
C MET A 275 5.47 25.95 11.63
N THR A 276 5.77 25.30 12.77
CA THR A 276 7.15 25.08 13.25
C THR A 276 8.03 24.39 12.19
N TYR A 277 7.46 23.41 11.49
CA TYR A 277 8.11 22.69 10.40
C TYR A 277 7.35 22.92 9.10
N ALA A 278 8.09 23.31 8.06
CA ALA A 278 7.52 23.62 6.76
C ALA A 278 7.19 22.36 5.96
N VAL A 279 6.14 22.43 5.15
CA VAL A 279 5.73 21.34 4.25
C VAL A 279 5.64 21.87 2.83
N TYR A 280 6.58 21.46 2.00
CA TYR A 280 6.74 21.88 0.61
C TYR A 280 6.12 20.88 -0.36
N ASN A 281 5.21 21.33 -1.22
CA ASN A 281 4.69 20.51 -2.32
C ASN A 281 5.77 20.26 -3.36
N VAL A 282 6.00 19.01 -3.73
CA VAL A 282 6.85 18.66 -4.88
C VAL A 282 6.15 19.11 -6.17
N ARG A 283 6.91 19.66 -7.12
CA ARG A 283 6.42 20.10 -8.44
C ARG A 283 6.94 19.24 -9.58
N ASN A 284 8.18 18.78 -9.47
CA ASN A 284 8.79 17.94 -10.49
C ASN A 284 9.51 16.76 -9.85
N ILE A 285 9.36 15.61 -10.47
CA ILE A 285 9.94 14.34 -10.03
C ILE A 285 10.95 13.87 -11.08
N THR A 286 12.08 13.31 -10.61
CA THR A 286 13.13 12.81 -11.50
C THR A 286 13.65 11.43 -11.08
N PHE A 287 13.90 10.55 -12.05
CA PHE A 287 14.63 9.30 -11.85
C PHE A 287 15.95 9.37 -12.63
N GLY A 288 16.92 10.08 -12.05
CA GLY A 288 18.17 10.43 -12.71
C GLY A 288 17.95 11.34 -13.93
N ALA A 289 19.02 11.62 -14.68
CA ALA A 289 18.98 12.63 -15.74
C ALA A 289 18.00 12.37 -16.90
N LYS A 290 17.53 11.12 -17.08
CA LYS A 290 16.77 10.71 -18.28
C LYS A 290 15.25 10.76 -18.10
N ILE A 291 14.75 10.67 -16.87
CA ILE A 291 13.32 10.60 -16.60
C ILE A 291 12.99 11.77 -15.68
N ARG A 292 12.17 12.69 -16.19
CA ARG A 292 11.62 13.80 -15.44
C ARG A 292 10.17 14.01 -15.85
N PHE A 293 9.31 14.31 -14.89
CA PHE A 293 7.92 14.65 -15.16
C PHE A 293 7.37 15.57 -14.08
N ASP A 294 6.32 16.28 -14.46
CA ASP A 294 5.57 17.16 -13.60
C ASP A 294 4.54 16.39 -12.75
N THR A 295 4.29 16.85 -11.53
CA THR A 295 3.38 16.19 -10.58
C THR A 295 1.92 16.22 -10.99
N HIS A 296 1.53 17.08 -11.95
CA HIS A 296 0.23 17.04 -12.62
C HIS A 296 -0.03 15.72 -13.37
N MET A 297 1.02 14.92 -13.61
CA MET A 297 0.92 13.59 -14.21
C MET A 297 1.20 12.47 -13.19
N ASP A 298 1.12 12.74 -11.89
CA ASP A 298 1.54 11.78 -10.86
C ASP A 298 0.53 11.64 -9.70
N HIS A 299 -0.17 10.51 -9.67
CA HIS A 299 -1.10 10.14 -8.61
C HIS A 299 -0.41 9.55 -7.38
N SER A 300 0.91 9.39 -7.32
CA SER A 300 1.56 8.89 -6.10
C SER A 300 1.36 9.83 -4.92
N LYS A 301 1.47 9.29 -3.70
CA LYS A 301 1.46 10.07 -2.46
C LYS A 301 2.59 9.57 -1.59
N TRP A 302 3.55 10.44 -1.36
CA TRP A 302 4.69 10.16 -0.50
C TRP A 302 5.24 11.45 0.07
N CYS A 303 5.96 11.36 1.17
CA CYS A 303 6.75 12.46 1.69
C CYS A 303 8.12 12.00 2.15
N VAL A 304 9.06 12.95 2.22
CA VAL A 304 10.38 12.75 2.82
C VAL A 304 10.76 13.94 3.67
N THR A 305 11.49 13.70 4.75
CA THR A 305 12.19 14.78 5.47
C THR A 305 13.23 15.43 4.57
N ILE A 306 13.41 16.74 4.70
CA ILE A 306 14.36 17.48 3.86
C ILE A 306 15.81 17.06 4.17
N PRO A 307 16.71 17.03 3.15
CA PRO A 307 18.14 16.84 3.38
C PRO A 307 18.72 17.88 4.35
N GLY A 308 19.59 17.44 5.26
CA GLY A 308 20.26 18.30 6.24
C GLY A 308 19.59 18.39 7.60
N ALA A 309 18.34 17.92 7.76
CA ALA A 309 17.62 17.92 9.04
C ALA A 309 18.04 16.80 10.02
N GLY A 310 18.90 15.86 9.61
CA GLY A 310 19.32 14.70 10.41
C GLY A 310 18.30 13.55 10.40
N ALA A 311 17.00 13.86 10.42
CA ALA A 311 15.93 12.87 10.27
C ALA A 311 15.86 12.33 8.83
N LYS A 312 15.76 11.00 8.65
CA LYS A 312 15.72 10.31 7.34
C LYS A 312 14.44 9.51 7.13
N TRP A 313 13.29 10.17 7.20
CA TRP A 313 12.00 9.51 7.06
C TRP A 313 11.46 9.57 5.63
N THR A 314 10.95 8.45 5.14
CA THR A 314 10.13 8.37 3.93
C THR A 314 8.78 7.78 4.25
N CYS A 315 7.69 8.42 3.83
CA CYS A 315 6.34 7.87 3.95
C CYS A 315 5.70 7.65 2.60
N ILE A 316 4.93 6.57 2.48
CA ILE A 316 4.15 6.23 1.28
C ILE A 316 2.71 5.98 1.74
N GLY A 317 1.78 6.69 1.13
CA GLY A 317 0.37 6.67 1.51
C GLY A 317 -0.55 6.80 0.31
N ASP A 318 -1.75 7.28 0.60
CA ASP A 318 -2.84 7.38 -0.38
C ASP A 318 -3.61 8.71 -0.32
N ILE A 319 -3.47 9.50 0.75
CA ILE A 319 -4.21 10.75 0.95
C ILE A 319 -3.55 11.96 0.24
N ASN A 320 -4.36 12.72 -0.49
CA ASN A 320 -3.96 14.00 -1.10
C ASN A 320 -3.89 15.13 -0.05
N ARG A 321 -3.22 16.22 -0.42
CA ARG A 321 -3.28 17.54 0.24
C ARG A 321 -4.25 18.46 -0.49
N ASP A 322 -5.53 18.36 -0.15
CA ASP A 322 -6.58 19.29 -0.57
C ASP A 322 -7.59 19.48 0.57
N GLU A 323 -8.33 20.59 0.56
CA GLU A 323 -9.26 20.98 1.65
C GLU A 323 -10.29 19.86 1.95
N ALA A 324 -10.78 19.16 0.92
CA ALA A 324 -11.72 18.07 1.11
C ALA A 324 -11.09 16.88 1.86
N GLN A 325 -9.79 16.63 1.70
CA GLN A 325 -9.09 15.55 2.40
C GLN A 325 -8.83 15.86 3.88
N GLU A 326 -8.88 17.11 4.33
CA GLU A 326 -8.84 17.45 5.77
C GLU A 326 -9.99 16.78 6.53
N HIS A 327 -11.11 16.57 5.84
CA HIS A 327 -12.34 15.96 6.34
C HIS A 327 -12.61 14.55 5.80
N ARG A 328 -11.57 13.83 5.37
CA ARG A 328 -11.63 12.40 5.04
C ARG A 328 -10.61 11.62 5.87
N GLY A 329 -10.93 10.35 6.13
CA GLY A 329 -9.95 9.45 6.73
C GLY A 329 -8.88 9.03 5.74
N GLY A 330 -7.74 8.57 6.22
CA GLY A 330 -6.61 8.14 5.38
C GLY A 330 -5.30 8.20 6.17
N GLY A 331 -4.21 7.83 5.53
CA GLY A 331 -2.95 7.73 6.25
C GLY A 331 -1.71 7.60 5.38
N THR A 332 -0.58 7.36 6.04
CA THR A 332 0.70 7.10 5.41
C THR A 332 1.54 6.16 6.25
N VAL A 333 2.34 5.31 5.62
CA VAL A 333 3.24 4.37 6.28
C VAL A 333 4.68 4.79 6.01
N CYS A 334 5.44 4.96 7.07
CA CYS A 334 6.75 5.59 7.07
C CYS A 334 7.86 4.61 7.45
N THR A 335 9.06 4.83 6.94
CA THR A 335 10.29 4.12 7.31
C THR A 335 11.43 5.11 7.42
N ASP A 336 12.35 4.85 8.36
CA ASP A 336 13.61 5.56 8.56
C ASP A 336 14.78 4.90 7.81
N ASP A 337 14.50 3.96 6.89
CA ASP A 337 15.52 3.29 6.10
C ASP A 337 16.29 4.31 5.24
N PRO A 338 17.59 4.51 5.50
CA PRO A 338 18.36 5.57 4.85
C PRO A 338 18.46 5.37 3.34
N VAL A 339 18.43 4.13 2.84
CA VAL A 339 18.47 3.84 1.39
C VAL A 339 17.17 4.25 0.73
N VAL A 340 16.03 4.03 1.41
CA VAL A 340 14.73 4.49 0.92
C VAL A 340 14.69 6.02 0.92
N TRP A 341 15.13 6.65 2.01
CA TRP A 341 15.19 8.10 2.11
C TRP A 341 16.10 8.73 1.06
N ASP A 342 17.33 8.23 0.88
CA ASP A 342 18.25 8.73 -0.15
C ASP A 342 17.61 8.59 -1.55
N SER A 343 16.88 7.49 -1.79
CA SER A 343 16.23 7.21 -3.06
C SER A 343 15.02 8.10 -3.35
N PHE A 344 14.21 8.44 -2.33
CA PHE A 344 13.04 9.32 -2.50
C PHE A 344 13.40 10.81 -2.45
N SER A 345 14.34 11.22 -1.58
CA SER A 345 14.83 12.60 -1.53
C SER A 345 15.47 13.00 -2.87
N SER A 346 16.22 12.09 -3.50
CA SER A 346 16.78 12.30 -4.84
C SER A 346 15.73 12.42 -5.97
N LEU A 347 14.46 12.09 -5.71
CA LEU A 347 13.38 12.30 -6.68
C LEU A 347 12.94 13.75 -6.78
N VAL A 348 13.15 14.55 -5.72
CA VAL A 348 12.67 15.93 -5.64
C VAL A 348 13.48 16.81 -6.58
N ALA A 349 12.93 17.09 -7.75
CA ALA A 349 13.61 17.81 -8.80
C ALA A 349 13.28 19.32 -8.79
N SER A 350 12.15 19.69 -8.19
CA SER A 350 11.80 21.03 -7.71
C SER A 350 10.55 20.97 -6.83
N CYS A 351 10.34 21.99 -6.01
CA CYS A 351 9.17 22.14 -5.14
C CYS A 351 8.55 23.53 -5.26
N GLU A 352 7.33 23.66 -4.75
CA GLU A 352 6.68 24.93 -4.46
C GLU A 352 7.27 25.49 -3.16
N PHE A 353 8.00 26.60 -3.24
CA PHE A 353 8.41 27.34 -2.06
C PHE A 353 7.30 28.29 -1.62
N CYS A 354 7.19 28.51 -0.31
CA CYS A 354 6.31 29.55 0.23
C CYS A 354 6.80 30.92 -0.26
N ALA A 355 5.87 31.82 -0.57
CA ALA A 355 6.22 33.18 -0.95
C ALA A 355 6.88 33.88 0.24
N CYS A 356 8.09 34.43 0.05
CA CYS A 356 8.65 35.40 0.98
C CYS A 356 7.88 36.70 0.80
N SER A 357 7.19 37.18 1.84
CA SER A 357 6.75 38.57 1.87
C SER A 357 7.97 39.45 2.12
N CYS A 358 8.63 39.91 1.05
CA CYS A 358 9.53 41.04 1.17
C CYS A 358 8.67 42.25 1.57
N SER A 359 8.70 42.64 2.84
CA SER A 359 8.21 43.97 3.21
C SER A 359 9.16 44.98 2.56
N GLU A 360 8.67 45.70 1.55
CA GLU A 360 9.31 46.90 1.02
C GLU A 360 9.37 47.97 2.12
N LYS A 361 10.34 47.86 3.02
CA LYS A 361 10.76 48.94 3.91
C LYS A 361 12.26 48.83 4.11
N GLU A 362 13.00 49.15 3.05
CA GLU A 362 14.30 49.83 3.17
C GLU A 362 14.81 50.18 1.77
N ARG A 363 14.62 51.45 1.41
CA ARG A 363 15.63 52.32 0.80
C ARG A 363 14.98 53.64 0.39
N SER A 364 14.93 54.57 1.33
CA SER A 364 15.18 55.98 1.01
C SER A 364 16.69 56.20 1.09
N PRO A 365 17.35 56.60 0.00
CA PRO A 365 18.54 57.43 0.10
C PRO A 365 18.12 58.89 -0.03
N VAL A 366 18.59 59.68 0.95
CA VAL A 366 18.64 61.14 0.95
C VAL A 366 19.39 61.66 -0.26
#